data_AF-A0A1F9NFF1-F1
#
_entry.id   AF-A0A1F9NFF1-F1
#
_cell.length_a   1.000
_cell.length_b   1.000
_cell.length_c   1.000
_cell.angle_alpha   90.00
_cell.angle_beta   90.00
_cell.angle_gamma   90.00
#
_symmetry.space_group_name_H-M   'P 1'
#
loop_
_entity.id
_entity.type
_entity.pdbx_description
1 polymer ?
#
loop_
_entity_poly.entity_id
_entity_poly.type
_entity_poly.pdbx_seq_one_letter_code
_entity_poly.pdbx_strand_id
1 'polypeptide(L)' 'METITSDMVINDVIRKHPETIRVFNEYKVDSCCGGGAPIGTTATRDGVAVEPLVDALNAAVRGAEAGRK' A
#
# COMPACT_ATOMS: atom_id res chain seq x y z
N MET A 1 0.16 -15.85 -4.13
CA MET A 1 -0.32 -14.73 -3.29
C MET A 1 0.87 -13.84 -3.04
N GLU A 2 0.91 -12.68 -3.68
CA GLU A 2 1.96 -11.70 -3.40
C GLU A 2 1.53 -10.93 -2.15
N THR A 3 2.27 -11.11 -1.05
CA THR A 3 1.99 -10.45 0.22
C THR A 3 2.75 -9.13 0.24
N ILE A 4 2.03 -8.02 0.40
CA ILE A 4 2.65 -6.70 0.52
C ILE A 4 3.31 -6.61 1.90
N THR A 5 4.55 -6.11 1.95
CA THR A 5 5.30 -5.86 3.19
C THR A 5 5.75 -4.41 3.27
N SER A 6 6.07 -3.94 4.47
CA SER A 6 6.51 -2.56 4.74
C SER A 6 7.79 -2.15 4.02
N ASP A 7 8.65 -3.11 3.69
CA ASP A 7 9.92 -2.89 2.98
C ASP A 7 9.74 -2.70 1.47
N MET A 8 8.55 -3.00 0.93
CA MET A 8 8.26 -2.78 -0.48
C MET A 8 8.11 -1.29 -0.80
N VAL A 9 8.56 -0.91 -1.99
CA VAL A 9 8.44 0.46 -2.51
C VAL A 9 7.00 0.72 -2.92
N ILE A 10 6.41 1.84 -2.46
CA ILE A 10 5.02 2.21 -2.73
C ILE A 10 4.71 2.20 -4.23
N ASN A 11 5.57 2.81 -5.06
CA ASN A 11 5.37 2.86 -6.50
C ASN A 11 5.41 1.47 -7.17
N ASP A 12 6.23 0.54 -6.67
CA ASP A 12 6.27 -0.83 -7.22
C ASP A 12 4.96 -1.56 -6.91
N VAL A 13 4.50 -1.43 -5.66
CA VAL A 13 3.23 -1.99 -5.20
C VAL A 13 2.07 -1.40 -5.99
N ILE A 14 1.99 -0.08 -6.16
CA ILE A 14 0.92 0.57 -6.94
C ILE A 14 0.94 0.11 -8.41
N ARG A 15 2.12 -0.05 -9.02
CA ARG A 15 2.25 -0.51 -10.41
C ARG A 15 1.75 -1.93 -10.60
N LYS A 16 2.00 -2.81 -9.63
CA LYS A 16 1.53 -4.21 -9.64
C LYS A 16 0.06 -4.33 -9.23
N HIS A 17 -0.33 -3.51 -8.27
CA HIS A 17 -1.59 -3.57 -7.52
C HIS A 17 -2.23 -2.17 -7.46
N PRO A 18 -2.79 -1.66 -8.57
CA PRO A 18 -3.37 -0.32 -8.60
C PRO A 18 -4.56 -0.15 -7.65
N GLU A 19 -5.23 -1.23 -7.23
CA GLU A 19 -6.25 -1.18 -6.17
C GLU A 19 -5.73 -0.60 -4.85
N THR A 20 -4.44 -0.76 -4.56
CA THR A 20 -3.82 -0.30 -3.31
C THR A 20 -3.78 1.23 -3.20
N ILE A 21 -3.86 1.96 -4.31
CA ILE A 21 -3.91 3.43 -4.34
C ILE A 21 -5.03 3.95 -3.42
N ARG A 22 -6.18 3.28 -3.41
CA ARG A 22 -7.34 3.68 -2.57
C ARG A 22 -7.00 3.58 -1.09
N VAL A 23 -6.28 2.53 -0.70
CA VAL A 23 -5.83 2.32 0.68
C VAL A 23 -4.82 3.40 1.08
N PHE A 24 -3.80 3.67 0.26
CA PHE A 24 -2.85 4.75 0.55
C PHE A 24 -3.55 6.10 0.73
N ASN A 25 -4.56 6.39 -0.10
CA ASN A 25 -5.34 7.61 -0.01
C ASN A 25 -6.19 7.68 1.26
N GLU A 26 -6.88 6.59 1.63
CA GLU A 26 -7.66 6.52 2.88
C GLU A 26 -6.80 6.73 4.12
N TYR A 27 -5.61 6.13 4.13
CA TYR A 27 -4.65 6.26 5.23
C TYR A 27 -3.87 7.57 5.19
N LYS A 28 -4.10 8.43 4.17
CA LYS A 28 -3.40 9.70 3.96
C LYS A 28 -1.88 9.57 3.87
N VAL A 29 -1.40 8.47 3.31
CA VAL A 29 0.03 8.23 3.04
C VAL A 29 0.40 8.98 1.77
N ASP A 30 1.47 9.77 1.81
CA ASP A 30 1.93 10.54 0.66
C ASP A 30 2.60 9.63 -0.38
N SER A 31 1.77 8.99 -1.20
CA SER A 31 2.20 8.13 -2.30
C SER A 31 2.64 8.91 -3.54
N CYS A 32 2.40 10.23 -3.59
CA CYS A 32 2.70 11.09 -4.74
C CYS A 32 4.15 11.58 -4.73
N CYS A 33 4.62 12.14 -3.60
CA CYS A 33 5.98 12.64 -3.46
C CYS A 33 6.87 11.63 -2.70
N GLY A 34 6.26 10.82 -1.82
CA GLY A 34 6.91 9.72 -1.09
C GLY A 34 6.85 8.34 -1.76
N GLY A 35 6.28 8.24 -2.97
CA GLY A 35 6.08 6.95 -3.66
C GLY A 35 7.36 6.18 -4.02
N GLY A 36 8.52 6.84 -4.04
CA GLY A 36 9.83 6.22 -4.27
C GLY A 36 10.45 5.58 -3.02
N ALA A 37 9.82 5.72 -1.86
CA ALA A 37 10.29 5.17 -0.59
C ALA A 37 9.51 3.88 -0.20
N PRO A 38 10.05 3.08 0.73
CA PRO A 38 9.35 1.95 1.31
C PRO A 38 8.05 2.38 2.01
N ILE A 39 7.04 1.51 1.97
CA ILE A 39 5.75 1.74 2.64
C ILE A 39 5.94 2.12 4.10
N GLY A 40 6.77 1.37 4.83
CA GLY A 40 7.01 1.61 6.26
C GLY A 40 7.63 2.97 6.54
N THR A 41 8.59 3.40 5.71
CA THR A 41 9.25 4.70 5.84
C THR A 41 8.28 5.85 5.60
N THR A 42 7.51 5.80 4.51
CA THR A 42 6.56 6.85 4.17
C THR A 42 5.42 6.91 5.16
N ALA A 43 4.84 5.75 5.55
CA ALA A 43 3.81 5.69 6.56
C ALA A 43 4.29 6.27 7.90
N THR A 44 5.49 5.90 8.37
CA THR A 44 6.06 6.47 9.60
C THR A 44 6.26 7.98 9.48
N ARG A 45 6.74 8.46 8.33
CA ARG A 45 6.93 9.89 8.05
C ARG A 45 5.61 10.67 8.11
N ASP A 46 4.54 10.08 7.61
CA ASP A 46 3.19 10.66 7.60
C ASP A 46 2.44 10.43 8.94
N GLY A 47 3.06 9.75 9.92
CA GLY A 47 2.47 9.45 11.22
C GLY A 47 1.42 8.33 11.18
N VAL A 48 1.45 7.50 10.14
CA VAL A 48 0.54 6.38 9.90
C VAL A 48 1.15 5.10 10.45
N ALA A 49 0.34 4.32 11.15
CA ALA A 49 0.76 3.01 11.65
C ALA A 49 0.98 2.02 10.49
N VAL A 50 2.18 1.46 10.41
CA VAL A 50 2.62 0.58 9.30
C VAL A 50 1.84 -0.73 9.27
N GLU A 51 1.65 -1.38 10.42
CA GLU A 51 0.94 -2.67 10.50
C GLU A 51 -0.49 -2.61 9.93
N PRO A 52 -1.39 -1.73 10.38
CA PRO A 52 -2.75 -1.68 9.86
C PRO A 52 -2.81 -1.20 8.40
N LEU A 53 -1.84 -0.40 7.94
CA LEU A 53 -1.73 -0.05 6.54
C LEU A 53 -1.40 -1.27 5.68
N VAL A 54 -0.38 -2.04 6.08
CA VAL A 54 0.04 -3.26 5.36
C VAL A 54 -1.09 -4.30 5.34
N ASP A 55 -1.81 -4.47 6.44
CA ASP A 55 -2.97 -5.38 6.48
C ASP A 55 -4.07 -4.95 5.50
N ALA A 56 -4.44 -3.66 5.49
CA ALA A 56 -5.43 -3.12 4.56
C ALA A 56 -4.99 -3.23 3.09
N LEU A 57 -3.70 -3.03 2.80
CA LEU A 57 -3.14 -3.22 1.45
C LEU A 57 -3.30 -4.68 1.00
N ASN A 58 -2.95 -5.63 1.86
CA ASN A 58 -3.12 -7.06 1.58
C ASN A 58 -4.60 -7.45 1.43
N ALA A 59 -5.48 -6.88 2.24
CA ALA A 59 -6.92 -7.09 2.13
C ALA A 59 -7.48 -6.56 0.80
N ALA A 60 -7.04 -5.37 0.36
CA ALA A 60 -7.44 -4.78 -0.91
C ALA A 60 -7.00 -5.63 -2.10
N VAL A 61 -5.74 -6.11 -2.11
CA VAL A 61 -5.24 -7.03 -3.14
C VAL A 61 -6.08 -8.32 -3.16
N ARG A 62 -6.31 -8.94 -1.99
CA ARG A 62 -7.14 -10.17 -1.90
C ARG A 62 -8.57 -9.94 -2.39
N GLY A 63 -9.17 -8.79 -2.09
CA GLY A 63 -10.50 -8.42 -2.56
C GLY A 63 -10.57 -8.16 -4.07
N ALA A 64 -9.54 -7.50 -4.63
CA ALA A 64 -9.44 -7.25 -6.07
C ALA A 64 -9.27 -8.55 -6.87
N GLU A 65 -8.45 -9.49 -6.37
CA GLU A 65 -8.29 -10.83 -6.98
C GLU A 65 -9.63 -11.59 -7.06
N ALA A 66 -10.51 -11.44 -6.07
CA ALA A 66 -11.82 -12.09 -6.05
C ALA A 66 -12.82 -11.51 -7.07
N GLY A 67 -12.63 -10.25 -7.49
CA GLY A 67 -13.50 -9.57 -8.45
C GLY A 67 -13.10 -9.72 -9.92
N ARG A 68 -11.91 -10.24 -10.23
CA ARG A 68 -11.39 -10.43 -11.61
C ARG A 68 -11.87 -11.73 -12.29
N LYS A 69 -13.13 -12.13 -12.08
CA LYS A 69 -13.68 -13.40 -12.58
C LYS A 69 -14.58 -13.25 -13.80
#